data_AF-F9EEM9-F1
#
_entry.id   AF-F9EEM9-F1
#
_cell.length_a   1.000
_cell.length_b   1.000
_cell.length_c   1.000
_cell.angle_alpha   90.00
_cell.angle_beta   90.00
_cell.angle_gamma   90.00
#
_symmetry.space_group_name_H-M   'P 1'
#
loop_
_entity.id
_entity.type
_entity.pdbx_description
1 polymer ?
#
loop_
_entity_poly.entity_id
_entity_poly.type
_entity_poly.pdbx_seq_one_letter_code
_entity_poly.pdbx_strand_id
1 'polypeptide(L)'
;MLTALTVLMVLAVCSTLTGPLAARADETPPPAQGGADVIPTAAPEPTGQPEPTDAAPAEPEPTAEPTPTAEPTPTPEPEPTDAAPGSTPTAEPTPTPEPEPSHDAAISSCEEGRTALIASAPPVISQIGMERAWSITRGEDVTVAVVDSGIAGDNPHFEGALTTGVDLTGKARADGAADASGQGTAVAGAIGARTVPGSGLVGLADGVELMPVRVFASTANETTGAGAGPMAGAGSRAGTAPTAERTAAGIGWAADHGAQVIVVPQALTEDSPALRTATERAIDSGALIVASAGDRQQSQTRTQEADDESTERFPAAYDGVLGVTALDSQGSASGAAVRNDDIDLAVPAQSAPTAFLDDGDCVVAQESPSSALATGYAGAVAALVAADHPDEAPADWAYRLMVTALRTTPAEWSPTVGWGTIAPYSALTFINDGTALGPQNPRGTRAAETVAPAFAAQPQPDPGPQRRQRLAGTVGLGGATLLTLALVASQAPRRANAHTTKKGEPHAR
;
A
#
# COMPACT_ATOMS: atom_id res chain seq x y z
N MET A 1 -56.76 50.31 53.78
CA MET A 1 -57.81 50.08 52.75
C MET A 1 -57.37 50.79 51.49
N LEU A 2 -57.04 50.17 50.37
CA LEU A 2 -56.96 48.78 49.91
C LEU A 2 -56.15 48.98 48.60
N THR A 3 -54.86 48.63 48.50
CA THR A 3 -54.38 47.29 48.11
C THR A 3 -55.49 46.30 47.78
N ALA A 4 -56.03 46.38 46.56
CA ALA A 4 -56.70 45.28 45.86
C ALA A 4 -57.28 45.79 44.53
N LEU A 5 -56.45 46.04 43.51
CA LEU A 5 -56.94 46.07 42.13
C LEU A 5 -55.80 45.90 41.11
N THR A 6 -54.98 44.86 41.28
CA THR A 6 -54.08 44.39 40.21
C THR A 6 -53.64 42.93 40.45
N VAL A 7 -54.59 42.11 40.92
CA VAL A 7 -54.45 40.65 40.98
C VAL A 7 -55.77 40.06 40.46
N LEU A 8 -56.03 40.20 39.16
CA LEU A 8 -57.10 39.47 38.48
C LEU A 8 -56.92 39.51 36.95
N MET A 9 -55.76 39.09 36.44
CA MET A 9 -55.62 38.76 35.01
C MET A 9 -54.43 37.82 34.73
N VAL A 10 -54.26 36.79 35.56
CA VAL A 10 -53.44 35.61 35.24
C VAL A 10 -54.26 34.39 35.63
N LEU A 11 -55.31 34.13 34.84
CA LEU A 11 -56.20 32.97 34.95
C LEU A 11 -56.84 32.74 33.58
N ALA A 12 -56.05 32.25 32.64
CA ALA A 12 -56.48 31.47 31.48
C ALA A 12 -55.23 31.02 30.73
N VAL A 13 -55.18 29.74 30.36
CA VAL A 13 -54.11 29.05 29.62
C VAL A 13 -52.96 28.50 30.48
N CYS A 14 -53.32 27.75 31.53
CA CYS A 14 -52.55 26.59 32.01
C CYS A 14 -53.50 25.39 32.11
N SER A 15 -53.73 24.69 31.00
CA SER A 15 -54.43 23.40 30.98
C SER A 15 -54.02 22.58 29.74
N THR A 16 -52.90 21.85 29.84
CA THR A 16 -52.73 20.52 29.23
C THR A 16 -51.66 19.77 30.02
N LEU A 17 -52.10 19.23 31.15
CA LEU A 17 -51.38 18.26 31.97
C LEU A 17 -51.56 16.85 31.37
N THR A 18 -50.44 16.13 31.22
CA THR A 18 -50.23 14.70 31.56
C THR A 18 -51.21 13.64 31.05
N GLY A 19 -50.70 12.75 30.19
CA GLY A 19 -51.17 11.38 29.98
C GLY A 19 -50.13 10.35 30.47
N PRO A 20 -50.52 9.12 30.84
CA PRO A 20 -49.92 8.42 31.98
C PRO A 20 -48.82 7.40 31.65
N LEU A 21 -47.97 7.16 32.65
CA LEU A 21 -47.12 5.98 32.80
C LEU A 21 -47.96 4.69 32.78
N ALA A 22 -47.46 3.68 32.07
CA ALA A 22 -47.81 2.29 32.29
C ALA A 22 -46.52 1.48 32.46
N ALA A 23 -46.25 1.10 33.71
CA ALA A 23 -45.31 0.05 34.07
C ALA A 23 -46.06 -1.28 34.10
N ARG A 24 -45.47 -2.34 33.55
CA ARG A 24 -45.78 -3.72 33.90
C ARG A 24 -44.50 -4.54 33.89
N ALA A 25 -44.28 -5.23 35.01
CA ALA A 25 -43.23 -6.23 35.25
C ALA A 25 -43.76 -7.65 34.96
N ASP A 26 -42.84 -8.63 35.05
CA ASP A 26 -42.93 -10.08 34.78
C ASP A 26 -42.91 -10.47 33.29
N GLU A 27 -42.08 -11.39 32.78
CA GLU A 27 -41.64 -12.68 33.35
C GLU A 27 -40.18 -13.07 32.98
N THR A 28 -39.46 -13.57 33.99
CA THR A 28 -38.48 -14.67 34.10
C THR A 28 -37.81 -15.30 32.84
N PRO A 29 -36.46 -15.50 32.84
CA PRO A 29 -35.74 -16.31 31.85
C PRO A 29 -35.69 -17.82 32.21
N PRO A 30 -35.64 -18.75 31.24
CA PRO A 30 -35.47 -20.18 31.52
C PRO A 30 -34.01 -20.55 31.86
N PRO A 31 -33.80 -21.70 32.54
CA PRO A 31 -32.62 -21.96 33.37
C PRO A 31 -31.45 -22.59 32.63
N ALA A 32 -30.26 -22.33 33.19
CA ALA A 32 -29.04 -23.09 32.99
C ALA A 32 -29.21 -24.56 33.45
N GLN A 33 -28.80 -25.49 32.58
CA GLN A 33 -28.34 -26.83 32.93
C GLN A 33 -26.88 -26.88 32.47
N GLY A 34 -25.88 -27.37 33.19
CA GLY A 34 -25.89 -28.29 34.32
C GLY A 34 -24.87 -29.39 34.02
N GLY A 35 -23.65 -29.25 34.56
CA GLY A 35 -22.79 -30.35 34.98
C GLY A 35 -21.97 -31.08 33.92
N ALA A 36 -20.66 -30.81 33.91
CA ALA A 36 -19.66 -31.87 33.98
C ALA A 36 -18.39 -31.31 34.63
N ASP A 37 -18.20 -31.66 35.90
CA ASP A 37 -16.94 -31.55 36.63
C ASP A 37 -15.84 -32.29 35.87
N VAL A 38 -14.77 -31.58 35.52
CA VAL A 38 -13.47 -32.20 35.23
C VAL A 38 -12.45 -31.56 36.15
N ILE A 39 -11.95 -32.40 37.05
CA ILE A 39 -10.91 -32.17 38.05
C ILE A 39 -9.64 -31.66 37.37
N PRO A 40 -8.96 -30.62 37.90
CA PRO A 40 -7.66 -30.21 37.40
C PRO A 40 -6.59 -31.21 37.91
N THR A 41 -6.02 -31.99 37.01
CA THR A 41 -4.79 -32.75 37.29
C THR A 41 -3.59 -31.81 37.23
N ALA A 42 -2.78 -31.88 38.28
CA ALA A 42 -1.61 -31.08 38.56
C ALA A 42 -0.57 -31.04 37.42
N ALA A 43 0.04 -29.87 37.28
CA ALA A 43 1.30 -29.66 36.57
C ALA A 43 2.45 -30.43 37.23
N PRO A 44 3.39 -31.00 36.47
CA PRO A 44 4.73 -31.25 36.95
C PRO A 44 5.61 -30.00 36.78
N GLU A 45 6.38 -29.71 37.83
CA GLU A 45 7.36 -28.62 37.94
C GLU A 45 8.44 -28.65 36.85
N PRO A 46 8.99 -27.48 36.48
CA PRO A 46 10.07 -27.38 35.51
C PRO A 46 11.39 -27.86 36.12
N THR A 47 12.09 -28.74 35.42
CA THR A 47 13.43 -29.18 35.77
C THR A 47 14.47 -28.19 35.23
N GLY A 48 15.32 -27.71 36.13
CA GLY A 48 16.73 -27.40 35.85
C GLY A 48 17.03 -26.20 34.97
N GLN A 49 17.09 -25.02 35.58
CA GLN A 49 17.86 -23.88 35.07
C GLN A 49 19.35 -24.10 35.35
N PRO A 50 20.25 -24.06 34.35
CA PRO A 50 21.68 -23.90 34.62
C PRO A 50 22.05 -22.41 34.78
N GLU A 51 22.83 -22.12 35.81
CA GLU A 51 23.47 -20.83 36.09
C GLU A 51 24.38 -20.35 34.93
N PRO A 52 24.59 -19.02 34.80
CA PRO A 52 25.36 -18.43 33.72
C PRO A 52 26.86 -18.61 33.98
N THR A 53 27.60 -19.10 32.98
CA THR A 53 29.07 -19.05 33.00
C THR A 53 29.51 -17.74 32.37
N ASP A 54 30.00 -16.85 33.22
CA ASP A 54 30.83 -15.68 32.88
C ASP A 54 32.03 -16.13 32.02
N ALA A 55 32.12 -15.60 30.81
CA ALA A 55 33.35 -15.56 30.03
C ALA A 55 33.26 -14.45 28.98
N ALA A 56 33.54 -13.22 29.40
CA ALA A 56 33.84 -12.11 28.50
C ALA A 56 35.14 -12.43 27.70
N PRO A 57 35.14 -12.32 26.36
CA PRO A 57 36.38 -12.27 25.59
C PRO A 57 36.96 -10.85 25.64
N ALA A 58 38.27 -10.78 25.89
CA ALA A 58 39.07 -9.58 26.03
C ALA A 58 38.97 -8.62 24.82
N GLU A 59 38.93 -7.32 25.11
CA GLU A 59 39.20 -6.22 24.17
C GLU A 59 40.60 -6.38 23.54
N PRO A 60 40.75 -6.23 22.21
CA PRO A 60 42.04 -6.00 21.60
C PRO A 60 42.44 -4.51 21.70
N GLU A 61 43.69 -4.28 22.13
CA GLU A 61 44.34 -2.97 22.23
C GLU A 61 44.32 -2.17 20.90
N PRO A 62 44.28 -0.82 20.95
CA PRO A 62 44.17 0.02 19.76
C PRO A 62 45.48 0.05 18.96
N THR A 63 45.38 -0.32 17.68
CA THR A 63 46.47 -0.19 16.70
C THR A 63 46.61 1.27 16.26
N ALA A 64 47.86 1.74 16.21
CA ALA A 64 48.24 3.12 15.91
C ALA A 64 47.78 3.64 14.54
N GLU A 65 47.31 4.90 14.53
CA GLU A 65 46.99 5.69 13.33
C GLU A 65 48.23 5.90 12.42
N PRO A 66 48.09 5.78 11.09
CA PRO A 66 49.09 6.31 10.16
C PRO A 66 48.87 7.81 9.89
N THR A 67 49.96 8.56 9.97
CA THR A 67 50.10 10.01 9.74
C THR A 67 49.73 10.42 8.30
N PRO A 68 49.08 11.60 8.08
CA PRO A 68 48.69 12.05 6.75
C PRO A 68 49.88 12.47 5.88
N THR A 69 49.92 11.96 4.63
CA THR A 69 50.90 12.35 3.61
C THR A 69 50.38 13.54 2.81
N ALA A 70 51.27 14.49 2.54
CA ALA A 70 51.02 15.81 1.97
C ALA A 70 50.46 15.81 0.53
N GLU A 71 49.58 16.78 0.31
CA GLU A 71 48.93 17.16 -0.94
C GLU A 71 49.92 17.83 -1.92
N PRO A 72 49.95 17.46 -3.22
CA PRO A 72 50.77 18.17 -4.20
C PRO A 72 50.03 19.39 -4.81
N THR A 73 50.71 20.53 -4.75
CA THR A 73 50.36 21.84 -5.33
C THR A 73 50.29 21.83 -6.87
N PRO A 74 49.36 22.58 -7.51
CA PRO A 74 49.25 22.65 -8.97
C PRO A 74 50.35 23.49 -9.64
N THR A 75 50.80 23.04 -10.82
CA THR A 75 51.76 23.74 -11.71
C THR A 75 51.01 24.65 -12.70
N PRO A 76 51.51 25.86 -13.03
CA PRO A 76 50.76 26.87 -13.78
C PRO A 76 50.71 26.68 -15.30
N GLU A 77 49.62 27.17 -15.87
CA GLU A 77 49.28 27.29 -17.30
C GLU A 77 50.04 28.45 -17.98
N PRO A 78 50.52 28.32 -19.23
CA PRO A 78 51.10 29.44 -19.98
C PRO A 78 50.07 30.18 -20.86
N GLU A 79 50.06 31.52 -20.75
CA GLU A 79 49.36 32.45 -21.64
C GLU A 79 49.87 32.41 -23.10
N PRO A 80 49.01 32.57 -24.12
CA PRO A 80 49.43 32.78 -25.49
C PRO A 80 49.61 34.28 -25.83
N THR A 81 50.63 34.54 -26.63
CA THR A 81 51.03 35.86 -27.19
C THR A 81 50.24 36.21 -28.44
N ASP A 82 49.84 37.48 -28.56
CA ASP A 82 49.13 38.11 -29.68
C ASP A 82 50.08 38.57 -30.81
N ALA A 83 49.77 38.27 -32.09
CA ALA A 83 50.15 39.10 -33.26
C ALA A 83 49.50 38.66 -34.61
N ALA A 84 48.47 39.41 -35.02
CA ALA A 84 48.23 40.04 -36.35
C ALA A 84 48.02 39.22 -37.66
N PRO A 85 47.30 39.82 -38.67
CA PRO A 85 46.27 39.12 -39.44
C PRO A 85 46.67 38.82 -40.89
N GLY A 86 46.03 37.81 -41.49
CA GLY A 86 45.96 37.70 -42.94
C GLY A 86 45.78 36.28 -43.44
N SER A 87 44.53 35.85 -43.59
CA SER A 87 43.97 35.12 -44.74
C SER A 87 42.67 34.43 -44.34
N THR A 88 41.57 34.79 -44.98
CA THR A 88 40.33 34.01 -44.96
C THR A 88 40.57 32.71 -45.73
N PRO A 89 40.23 31.55 -45.14
CA PRO A 89 39.27 30.70 -45.83
C PRO A 89 38.30 29.94 -44.91
N THR A 90 37.05 29.87 -45.37
CA THR A 90 36.06 28.80 -45.14
C THR A 90 35.53 28.60 -43.72
N ALA A 91 34.20 28.72 -43.58
CA ALA A 91 33.46 28.44 -42.36
C ALA A 91 33.72 27.00 -41.87
N GLU A 92 34.26 26.90 -40.65
CA GLU A 92 34.32 25.68 -39.86
C GLU A 92 32.92 25.40 -39.29
N PRO A 93 32.41 24.14 -39.32
CA PRO A 93 31.11 23.83 -38.76
C PRO A 93 31.15 24.04 -37.25
N THR A 94 30.19 24.80 -36.73
CA THR A 94 29.90 24.94 -35.30
C THR A 94 29.89 23.56 -34.64
N PRO A 95 30.59 23.34 -33.50
CA PRO A 95 30.43 22.09 -32.77
C PRO A 95 28.96 21.96 -32.38
N THR A 96 28.31 20.92 -32.92
CA THR A 96 26.99 20.47 -32.49
C THR A 96 27.02 20.33 -30.98
N PRO A 97 26.02 20.86 -30.23
CA PRO A 97 25.93 20.60 -28.80
C PRO A 97 25.94 19.08 -28.59
N GLU A 98 26.80 18.64 -27.66
CA GLU A 98 26.85 17.26 -27.19
C GLU A 98 25.42 16.82 -26.85
N PRO A 99 24.92 15.72 -27.44
CA PRO A 99 23.58 15.26 -27.13
C PRO A 99 23.55 14.88 -25.65
N GLU A 100 22.66 15.52 -24.89
CA GLU A 100 22.21 15.00 -23.60
C GLU A 100 21.88 13.51 -23.77
N PRO A 101 22.20 12.65 -22.79
CA PRO A 101 22.07 11.21 -22.95
C PRO A 101 20.62 10.89 -23.34
N SER A 102 20.42 10.56 -24.60
CA SER A 102 19.16 10.00 -25.06
C SER A 102 18.99 8.69 -24.33
N HIS A 103 17.83 8.46 -23.72
CA HIS A 103 17.42 7.15 -23.25
C HIS A 103 17.81 6.11 -24.31
N ASP A 104 18.81 5.27 -24.01
CA ASP A 104 19.31 4.29 -24.96
C ASP A 104 18.19 3.28 -25.23
N ALA A 105 17.46 3.50 -26.33
CA ALA A 105 16.57 2.53 -26.97
C ALA A 105 17.33 1.28 -27.47
N ALA A 106 18.63 1.17 -27.22
CA ALA A 106 19.48 0.07 -27.63
C ALA A 106 19.45 -1.15 -26.70
N ILE A 107 18.75 -1.09 -25.55
CA ILE A 107 18.57 -2.23 -24.63
C ILE A 107 17.08 -2.58 -24.43
N SER A 108 16.25 -2.35 -25.46
CA SER A 108 14.80 -2.58 -25.40
C SER A 108 14.33 -3.90 -26.04
N SER A 109 15.19 -4.63 -26.75
CA SER A 109 14.85 -5.95 -27.29
C SER A 109 15.42 -7.04 -26.38
N CYS A 110 14.56 -7.71 -25.60
CA CYS A 110 14.93 -8.96 -24.94
C CYS A 110 15.26 -10.00 -26.02
N GLU A 111 16.52 -10.13 -26.40
CA GLU A 111 16.99 -11.01 -27.47
C GLU A 111 17.52 -12.31 -26.86
N GLU A 112 16.82 -13.43 -27.10
CA GLU A 112 17.31 -14.75 -26.68
C GLU A 112 18.67 -15.07 -27.31
N GLY A 113 19.58 -15.62 -26.51
CA GLY A 113 20.93 -15.99 -26.90
C GLY A 113 21.91 -14.81 -26.99
N ARG A 114 21.52 -13.63 -26.52
CA ARG A 114 22.39 -12.45 -26.47
C ARG A 114 22.44 -11.88 -25.07
N THR A 115 23.57 -12.07 -24.41
CA THR A 115 23.78 -11.50 -23.08
C THR A 115 23.76 -9.97 -23.11
N ALA A 116 22.91 -9.38 -22.26
CA ALA A 116 22.84 -7.94 -22.02
C ALA A 116 22.90 -7.65 -20.52
N LEU A 117 23.52 -6.52 -20.14
CA LEU A 117 23.52 -6.02 -18.76
C LEU A 117 23.03 -4.58 -18.76
N ILE A 118 22.09 -4.27 -17.89
CA ILE A 118 21.47 -2.95 -17.78
C ILE A 118 22.10 -2.23 -16.59
N ALA A 119 22.81 -1.12 -16.84
CA ALA A 119 23.53 -0.40 -15.79
C ALA A 119 22.61 0.31 -14.76
N SER A 120 21.34 0.57 -15.10
CA SER A 120 20.40 1.24 -14.21
C SER A 120 19.73 0.27 -13.23
N ALA A 121 19.62 0.69 -11.97
CA ALA A 121 18.88 -0.07 -10.96
C ALA A 121 17.36 -0.09 -11.23
N PRO A 122 16.64 -1.16 -10.80
CA PRO A 122 15.19 -1.20 -10.85
C PRO A 122 14.54 0.02 -10.18
N PRO A 123 13.66 0.77 -10.87
CA PRO A 123 13.05 1.99 -10.32
C PRO A 123 12.30 1.74 -9.00
N VAL A 124 11.72 0.54 -8.84
CA VAL A 124 10.96 0.13 -7.67
C VAL A 124 11.73 0.34 -6.37
N ILE A 125 13.06 0.14 -6.38
CA ILE A 125 13.94 0.28 -5.21
C ILE A 125 13.70 1.64 -4.56
N SER A 126 13.80 2.71 -5.35
CA SER A 126 13.57 4.08 -4.87
C SER A 126 12.09 4.41 -4.66
N GLN A 127 11.18 3.83 -5.45
CA GLN A 127 9.74 4.12 -5.38
C GLN A 127 9.12 3.63 -4.07
N ILE A 128 9.59 2.51 -3.53
CA ILE A 128 9.10 1.97 -2.24
C ILE A 128 10.13 2.16 -1.11
N GLY A 129 11.26 2.82 -1.36
CA GLY A 129 12.25 3.19 -0.35
C GLY A 129 13.02 2.00 0.25
N MET A 130 13.41 1.05 -0.60
CA MET A 130 14.12 -0.17 -0.22
C MET A 130 15.47 0.08 0.46
N GLU A 131 16.14 1.21 0.16
CA GLU A 131 17.45 1.52 0.72
C GLU A 131 17.43 1.58 2.26
N ARG A 132 16.29 1.95 2.85
CA ARG A 132 16.12 1.92 4.30
C ARG A 132 15.86 0.51 4.82
N ALA A 133 15.08 -0.29 4.10
CA ALA A 133 14.81 -1.68 4.48
C ALA A 133 16.10 -2.53 4.47
N TRP A 134 16.95 -2.35 3.46
CA TRP A 134 18.25 -3.02 3.35
C TRP A 134 19.27 -2.65 4.43
N SER A 135 19.00 -1.61 5.23
CA SER A 135 19.81 -1.32 6.43
C SER A 135 19.48 -2.23 7.62
N ILE A 136 18.41 -3.02 7.51
CA ILE A 136 17.94 -3.96 8.54
C ILE A 136 18.30 -5.40 8.15
N THR A 137 17.88 -5.86 6.96
CA THR A 137 18.13 -7.23 6.46
C THR A 137 18.13 -7.27 4.94
N ARG A 138 18.76 -8.30 4.34
CA ARG A 138 18.66 -8.65 2.92
C ARG A 138 17.79 -9.88 2.65
N GLY A 139 17.15 -10.45 3.67
CA GLY A 139 16.34 -11.66 3.56
C GLY A 139 17.13 -12.95 3.77
N GLU A 140 18.24 -12.87 4.51
CA GLU A 140 19.06 -14.03 4.85
C GLU A 140 18.24 -15.12 5.57
N ASP A 141 18.63 -16.39 5.40
CA ASP A 141 17.99 -17.57 6.01
C ASP A 141 16.50 -17.80 5.63
N VAL A 142 15.99 -17.08 4.64
CA VAL A 142 14.65 -17.28 4.08
C VAL A 142 14.74 -17.93 2.69
N THR A 143 13.96 -18.97 2.49
CA THR A 143 13.73 -19.63 1.21
C THR A 143 12.44 -19.13 0.58
N VAL A 144 12.54 -18.59 -0.63
CA VAL A 144 11.42 -18.12 -1.43
C VAL A 144 11.19 -19.05 -2.61
N ALA A 145 10.05 -19.75 -2.63
CA ALA A 145 9.66 -20.57 -3.77
C ALA A 145 8.99 -19.75 -4.86
N VAL A 146 9.39 -19.98 -6.11
CA VAL A 146 8.77 -19.38 -7.30
C VAL A 146 8.01 -20.47 -8.05
N VAL A 147 6.69 -20.53 -7.88
CA VAL A 147 5.80 -21.51 -8.49
C VAL A 147 5.31 -20.99 -9.85
N ASP A 148 6.14 -21.17 -10.88
CA ASP A 148 5.94 -20.54 -12.20
C ASP A 148 6.51 -21.39 -13.36
N SER A 149 7.10 -20.77 -14.38
CA SER A 149 7.68 -21.43 -15.56
C SER A 149 9.05 -22.05 -15.34
N GLY A 150 9.59 -21.96 -14.12
CA GLY A 150 10.96 -22.31 -13.75
C GLY A 150 11.84 -21.07 -13.58
N ILE A 151 13.11 -21.27 -13.22
CA ILE A 151 14.12 -20.20 -13.16
C ILE A 151 15.29 -20.61 -14.06
N ALA A 152 15.70 -19.74 -14.98
CA ALA A 152 16.88 -19.99 -15.81
C ALA A 152 18.16 -19.88 -14.95
N GLY A 153 18.60 -21.01 -14.39
CA GLY A 153 19.66 -21.02 -13.37
C GLY A 153 21.06 -20.74 -13.89
N ASP A 154 21.27 -20.73 -15.22
CA ASP A 154 22.55 -20.37 -15.81
C ASP A 154 22.68 -18.84 -16.04
N ASN A 155 21.66 -18.06 -15.68
CA ASN A 155 21.73 -16.60 -15.64
C ASN A 155 22.79 -16.13 -14.61
N PRO A 156 23.64 -15.13 -14.94
CA PRO A 156 24.68 -14.65 -14.02
C PRO A 156 24.16 -14.11 -12.69
N HIS A 157 22.90 -13.63 -12.63
CA HIS A 157 22.30 -13.13 -11.40
C HIS A 157 21.87 -14.22 -10.40
N PHE A 158 21.90 -15.51 -10.78
CA PHE A 158 21.48 -16.61 -9.90
C PHE A 158 22.63 -17.52 -9.44
N GLU A 159 23.88 -17.13 -9.70
CA GLU A 159 25.04 -17.86 -9.18
C GLU A 159 24.98 -17.91 -7.64
N GLY A 160 24.84 -19.13 -7.10
CA GLY A 160 24.73 -19.37 -5.66
C GLY A 160 23.42 -18.89 -5.02
N ALA A 161 22.40 -18.51 -5.82
CA ALA A 161 21.11 -18.06 -5.31
C ALA A 161 20.07 -19.17 -5.21
N LEU A 162 20.21 -20.25 -5.99
CA LEU A 162 19.20 -21.30 -6.10
C LEU A 162 19.41 -22.40 -5.06
N THR A 163 18.30 -22.86 -4.48
CA THR A 163 18.24 -24.07 -3.64
C THR A 163 17.57 -25.23 -4.42
N THR A 164 17.30 -26.34 -3.74
CA THR A 164 16.66 -27.52 -4.36
C THR A 164 15.26 -27.14 -4.88
N GLY A 165 15.02 -27.38 -6.16
CA GLY A 165 13.73 -27.16 -6.81
C GLY A 165 13.16 -28.41 -7.48
N VAL A 166 12.08 -28.21 -8.26
CA VAL A 166 11.37 -29.29 -8.95
C VAL A 166 10.80 -28.86 -10.31
N ASP A 167 10.80 -29.78 -11.28
CA ASP A 167 10.03 -29.67 -12.53
C ASP A 167 8.85 -30.64 -12.56
N LEU A 168 7.64 -30.09 -12.43
CA LEU A 168 6.40 -30.84 -12.48
C LEU A 168 5.83 -30.95 -13.91
N THR A 169 6.48 -30.35 -14.91
CA THR A 169 6.08 -30.43 -16.32
C THR A 169 6.65 -31.67 -17.02
N GLY A 170 7.70 -32.27 -16.46
CA GLY A 170 8.30 -33.53 -16.88
C GLY A 170 9.15 -33.45 -18.16
N LYS A 171 9.75 -32.28 -18.49
CA LYS A 171 10.29 -32.04 -19.85
C LYS A 171 11.72 -31.49 -19.96
N ALA A 172 12.38 -30.94 -18.94
CA ALA A 172 13.67 -30.25 -19.17
C ALA A 172 14.79 -30.51 -18.15
N ARG A 173 14.60 -30.13 -16.87
CA ARG A 173 15.56 -30.33 -15.79
C ARG A 173 14.79 -30.66 -14.52
N ALA A 174 15.13 -31.76 -13.85
CA ALA A 174 14.35 -32.24 -12.71
C ALA A 174 14.31 -31.24 -11.53
N ASP A 175 15.28 -30.34 -11.45
CA ASP A 175 15.46 -29.32 -10.41
C ASP A 175 14.65 -28.03 -10.65
N GLY A 176 13.91 -27.90 -11.76
CA GLY A 176 13.16 -26.68 -12.07
C GLY A 176 14.02 -25.50 -12.54
N ALA A 177 15.35 -25.65 -12.62
CA ALA A 177 16.31 -24.61 -12.99
C ALA A 177 16.44 -24.40 -14.51
N ALA A 178 15.30 -24.44 -15.21
CA ALA A 178 15.17 -24.09 -16.61
C ALA A 178 13.86 -23.34 -16.83
N ASP A 179 13.90 -22.25 -17.57
CA ASP A 179 12.74 -21.45 -17.91
C ASP A 179 12.73 -21.16 -19.41
N ALA A 180 11.64 -21.55 -20.09
CA ALA A 180 11.45 -21.30 -21.51
C ALA A 180 10.45 -20.17 -21.78
N SER A 181 9.75 -19.70 -20.74
CA SER A 181 8.78 -18.61 -20.85
C SER A 181 9.40 -17.26 -20.47
N GLY A 182 10.42 -17.27 -19.61
CA GLY A 182 11.08 -16.07 -19.07
C GLY A 182 10.36 -15.42 -17.88
N GLN A 183 9.09 -15.76 -17.62
CA GLN A 183 8.30 -15.15 -16.55
C GLN A 183 8.85 -15.51 -15.17
N GLY A 184 9.08 -16.79 -14.89
CA GLY A 184 9.63 -17.23 -13.60
C GLY A 184 11.03 -16.68 -13.35
N THR A 185 11.86 -16.57 -14.39
CA THR A 185 13.19 -15.92 -14.31
C THR A 185 13.08 -14.43 -13.99
N ALA A 186 12.17 -13.71 -14.65
CA ALA A 186 11.91 -12.30 -14.39
C ALA A 186 11.39 -12.04 -12.97
N VAL A 187 10.53 -12.92 -12.45
CA VAL A 187 10.04 -12.84 -11.07
C VAL A 187 11.15 -13.17 -10.07
N ALA A 188 11.94 -14.21 -10.32
CA ALA A 188 13.09 -14.57 -9.49
C ALA A 188 14.14 -13.43 -9.46
N GLY A 189 14.33 -12.74 -10.58
CA GLY A 189 15.23 -11.59 -10.67
C GLY A 189 14.76 -10.42 -9.82
N ALA A 190 13.46 -10.13 -9.85
CA ALA A 190 12.83 -9.15 -8.97
C ALA A 190 12.97 -9.50 -7.48
N ILE A 191 12.94 -10.80 -7.14
CA ILE A 191 13.07 -11.26 -5.77
C ILE A 191 14.51 -11.20 -5.28
N GLY A 192 15.41 -11.92 -5.94
CA GLY A 192 16.71 -12.27 -5.36
C GLY A 192 17.88 -12.26 -6.33
N ALA A 193 17.80 -11.52 -7.45
CA ALA A 193 18.97 -11.34 -8.33
C ALA A 193 20.20 -10.85 -7.54
N ARG A 194 21.31 -11.56 -7.65
CA ARG A 194 22.61 -11.15 -7.09
C ARG A 194 23.20 -10.01 -7.89
N THR A 195 24.12 -9.26 -7.31
CA THR A 195 24.81 -8.18 -8.05
C THR A 195 25.79 -8.76 -9.05
N VAL A 196 25.73 -8.29 -10.30
CA VAL A 196 26.68 -8.65 -11.37
C VAL A 196 27.46 -7.41 -11.81
N PRO A 197 28.80 -7.46 -11.92
CA PRO A 197 29.58 -6.30 -12.39
C PRO A 197 29.11 -5.81 -13.77
N GLY A 198 28.81 -4.51 -13.86
CA GLY A 198 28.29 -3.89 -15.09
C GLY A 198 26.76 -3.89 -15.21
N SER A 199 26.05 -4.58 -14.31
CA SER A 199 24.60 -4.48 -14.15
C SER A 199 24.24 -3.66 -12.91
N GLY A 200 23.18 -2.86 -13.02
CA GLY A 200 22.50 -2.21 -11.91
C GLY A 200 21.38 -3.06 -11.32
N LEU A 201 21.05 -4.21 -11.92
CA LEU A 201 20.04 -5.13 -11.43
C LEU A 201 20.48 -5.76 -10.10
N VAL A 202 19.58 -5.68 -9.12
CA VAL A 202 19.64 -6.38 -7.84
C VAL A 202 18.20 -6.70 -7.40
N GLY A 203 17.99 -7.89 -6.85
CA GLY A 203 16.71 -8.29 -6.29
C GLY A 203 16.40 -7.54 -5.00
N LEU A 204 15.11 -7.43 -4.63
CA LEU A 204 14.74 -6.72 -3.40
C LEU A 204 15.13 -7.45 -2.12
N ALA A 205 15.37 -8.76 -2.19
CA ALA A 205 15.85 -9.59 -1.10
C ALA A 205 17.00 -10.48 -1.62
N ASP A 206 18.17 -9.88 -1.88
CA ASP A 206 19.35 -10.54 -2.44
C ASP A 206 20.09 -11.46 -1.45
N GLY A 207 19.58 -11.61 -0.22
CA GLY A 207 20.04 -12.58 0.78
C GLY A 207 19.27 -13.91 0.78
N VAL A 208 18.10 -14.00 0.11
CA VAL A 208 17.24 -15.20 0.13
C VAL A 208 17.81 -16.34 -0.71
N GLU A 209 17.42 -17.57 -0.39
CA GLU A 209 17.53 -18.70 -1.32
C GLU A 209 16.28 -18.80 -2.19
N LEU A 210 16.45 -18.97 -3.50
CA LEU A 210 15.35 -19.11 -4.46
C LEU A 210 15.10 -20.59 -4.75
N MET A 211 13.88 -21.05 -4.52
CA MET A 211 13.43 -22.42 -4.81
C MET A 211 12.66 -22.45 -6.14
N PRO A 212 13.25 -22.94 -7.24
CA PRO A 212 12.56 -23.03 -8.53
C PRO A 212 11.50 -24.14 -8.52
N VAL A 213 10.23 -23.79 -8.69
CA VAL A 213 9.12 -24.76 -8.77
C VAL A 213 8.41 -24.59 -10.11
N ARG A 214 8.82 -25.40 -11.09
CA ARG A 214 8.32 -25.29 -12.46
C ARG A 214 7.01 -26.06 -12.64
N VAL A 215 5.93 -25.32 -12.90
CA VAL A 215 4.57 -25.84 -13.11
C VAL A 215 4.00 -25.56 -14.52
N PHE A 216 4.73 -24.86 -15.38
CA PHE A 216 4.40 -24.77 -16.80
C PHE A 216 5.66 -24.49 -17.64
N ALA A 217 5.54 -24.62 -18.96
CA ALA A 217 6.65 -24.38 -19.88
C ALA A 217 6.37 -23.26 -20.88
N SER A 218 5.10 -23.04 -21.23
CA SER A 218 4.65 -21.91 -22.02
C SER A 218 3.15 -21.76 -21.81
N THR A 219 2.66 -20.53 -21.84
CA THR A 219 1.22 -20.19 -21.79
C THR A 219 0.56 -20.25 -23.16
N ALA A 220 1.31 -20.48 -24.25
CA ALA A 220 0.78 -20.52 -25.61
C ALA A 220 0.08 -21.84 -25.92
N ASN A 221 -1.23 -21.90 -25.67
CA ASN A 221 -2.16 -22.72 -26.45
C ASN A 221 -2.68 -21.86 -27.61
N GLU A 222 -2.31 -22.24 -28.84
CA GLU A 222 -2.87 -21.83 -30.15
C GLU A 222 -3.56 -20.45 -30.26
N THR A 223 -2.85 -19.42 -30.74
CA THR A 223 -3.24 -18.68 -31.97
C THR A 223 -2.13 -17.73 -32.41
N THR A 224 -1.75 -17.84 -33.69
CA THR A 224 -0.97 -16.87 -34.44
C THR A 224 -1.60 -15.47 -34.36
N GLY A 225 -0.87 -14.51 -33.81
CA GLY A 225 -1.16 -13.08 -33.91
C GLY A 225 0.05 -12.28 -33.47
N ALA A 226 0.75 -11.66 -34.40
CA ALA A 226 1.87 -10.77 -34.12
C ALA A 226 1.36 -9.57 -33.30
N GLY A 227 1.84 -9.42 -32.06
CA GLY A 227 1.50 -8.25 -31.24
C GLY A 227 1.59 -8.41 -29.73
N ALA A 228 2.22 -9.46 -29.19
CA ALA A 228 2.38 -9.61 -27.74
C ALA A 228 3.88 -9.48 -27.40
N GLY A 229 4.20 -8.54 -26.49
CA GLY A 229 5.56 -8.14 -26.13
C GLY A 229 6.42 -9.26 -25.50
N PRO A 230 7.63 -8.98 -25.01
CA PRO A 230 8.61 -9.99 -24.60
C PRO A 230 8.16 -11.01 -23.53
N MET A 231 7.04 -10.80 -22.84
CA MET A 231 6.37 -11.81 -21.98
C MET A 231 5.53 -12.85 -22.75
N ALA A 232 5.36 -12.69 -24.05
CA ALA A 232 4.60 -13.57 -24.95
C ALA A 232 5.42 -13.97 -26.20
N GLY A 233 6.71 -13.63 -26.23
CA GLY A 233 7.56 -13.70 -27.41
C GLY A 233 8.60 -14.82 -27.43
N ALA A 234 8.67 -15.69 -26.42
CA ALA A 234 9.58 -16.84 -26.46
C ALA A 234 9.00 -17.94 -27.37
N GLY A 235 9.74 -18.30 -28.41
CA GLY A 235 9.28 -19.05 -29.57
C GLY A 235 8.41 -20.28 -29.27
N SER A 236 7.36 -20.43 -30.08
CA SER A 236 6.39 -21.54 -30.07
C SER A 236 7.09 -22.91 -30.04
N ARG A 237 7.23 -23.47 -28.83
CA ARG A 237 7.49 -24.88 -28.56
C ARG A 237 6.21 -25.42 -27.92
N ALA A 238 5.71 -26.56 -28.38
CA ALA A 238 4.47 -27.18 -27.88
C ALA A 238 4.39 -27.11 -26.34
N GLY A 239 3.60 -26.14 -25.85
CA GLY A 239 3.66 -25.66 -24.48
C GLY A 239 2.93 -26.59 -23.51
N THR A 240 3.51 -26.80 -22.34
CA THR A 240 2.76 -27.30 -21.20
C THR A 240 2.13 -26.07 -20.53
N ALA A 241 0.84 -25.84 -20.73
CA ALA A 241 0.10 -24.74 -20.11
C ALA A 241 0.00 -24.91 -18.58
N PRO A 242 -0.20 -23.81 -17.83
CA PRO A 242 -0.47 -23.89 -16.41
C PRO A 242 -1.84 -24.51 -16.16
N THR A 243 -1.94 -25.33 -15.11
CA THR A 243 -3.21 -25.90 -14.64
C THR A 243 -3.30 -25.72 -13.13
N ALA A 244 -4.53 -25.66 -12.61
CA ALA A 244 -4.74 -25.53 -11.17
C ALA A 244 -4.14 -26.72 -10.40
N GLU A 245 -4.21 -27.93 -10.93
CA GLU A 245 -3.67 -29.14 -10.29
C GLU A 245 -2.15 -29.12 -10.22
N ARG A 246 -1.47 -28.67 -11.28
CA ARG A 246 0.00 -28.62 -11.25
C ARG A 246 0.50 -27.47 -10.38
N THR A 247 -0.21 -26.36 -10.38
CA THR A 247 0.06 -25.24 -9.48
C THR A 247 -0.13 -25.67 -8.03
N ALA A 248 -1.22 -26.39 -7.72
CA ALA A 248 -1.47 -26.98 -6.40
C ALA A 248 -0.34 -27.93 -5.97
N ALA A 249 0.10 -28.81 -6.86
CA ALA A 249 1.21 -29.71 -6.59
C ALA A 249 2.52 -28.96 -6.32
N GLY A 250 2.77 -27.85 -7.05
CA GLY A 250 3.91 -26.97 -6.83
C GLY A 250 3.88 -26.28 -5.47
N ILE A 251 2.73 -25.69 -5.10
CA ILE A 251 2.53 -25.05 -3.79
C ILE A 251 2.76 -26.07 -2.66
N GLY A 252 2.14 -27.25 -2.75
CA GLY A 252 2.31 -28.31 -1.76
C GLY A 252 3.76 -28.77 -1.64
N TRP A 253 4.44 -28.98 -2.77
CA TRP A 253 5.85 -29.38 -2.78
C TRP A 253 6.75 -28.31 -2.14
N ALA A 254 6.55 -27.03 -2.47
CA ALA A 254 7.33 -25.93 -1.89
C ALA A 254 7.20 -25.88 -0.37
N ALA A 255 5.96 -25.98 0.15
CA ALA A 255 5.71 -26.01 1.58
C ALA A 255 6.35 -27.24 2.26
N ASP A 256 6.20 -28.43 1.67
CA ASP A 256 6.79 -29.67 2.20
C ASP A 256 8.34 -29.62 2.21
N HIS A 257 8.96 -28.75 1.41
CA HIS A 257 10.42 -28.55 1.34
C HIS A 257 10.90 -27.27 2.04
N GLY A 258 10.05 -26.67 2.89
CA GLY A 258 10.46 -25.64 3.84
C GLY A 258 10.52 -24.22 3.28
N ALA A 259 9.88 -23.93 2.14
CA ALA A 259 9.73 -22.55 1.69
C ALA A 259 8.87 -21.74 2.68
N GLN A 260 9.43 -20.66 3.22
CA GLN A 260 8.71 -19.76 4.14
C GLN A 260 7.82 -18.78 3.37
N VAL A 261 8.22 -18.40 2.15
CA VAL A 261 7.41 -17.57 1.24
C VAL A 261 7.23 -18.31 -0.08
N ILE A 262 5.99 -18.45 -0.55
CA ILE A 262 5.63 -19.09 -1.81
C ILE A 262 5.03 -18.04 -2.72
N VAL A 263 5.75 -17.68 -3.78
CA VAL A 263 5.34 -16.70 -4.78
C VAL A 263 4.66 -17.42 -5.94
N VAL A 264 3.40 -17.04 -6.22
CA VAL A 264 2.57 -17.58 -7.30
C VAL A 264 2.20 -16.44 -8.27
N PRO A 265 3.01 -16.15 -9.29
CA PRO A 265 2.81 -15.00 -10.17
C PRO A 265 1.63 -15.14 -11.15
N GLN A 266 1.09 -16.36 -11.26
CA GLN A 266 0.00 -16.69 -12.16
C GLN A 266 -1.35 -16.39 -11.52
N ALA A 267 -2.24 -15.76 -12.31
CA ALA A 267 -3.61 -15.43 -11.90
C ALA A 267 -4.60 -16.37 -12.61
N LEU A 268 -4.82 -17.56 -12.06
CA LEU A 268 -5.75 -18.54 -12.62
C LEU A 268 -7.20 -18.05 -12.48
N THR A 269 -8.04 -18.36 -13.45
CA THR A 269 -9.47 -17.95 -13.44
C THR A 269 -10.40 -19.00 -12.86
N GLU A 270 -9.90 -20.20 -12.56
CA GLU A 270 -10.69 -21.34 -12.13
C GLU A 270 -10.38 -21.66 -10.67
N ASP A 271 -11.41 -21.66 -9.82
CA ASP A 271 -11.33 -22.24 -8.48
C ASP A 271 -11.22 -23.76 -8.60
N SER A 272 -10.26 -24.35 -7.89
CA SER A 272 -10.05 -25.78 -7.85
C SER A 272 -9.95 -26.27 -6.40
N PRO A 273 -10.69 -27.32 -6.01
CA PRO A 273 -10.55 -27.92 -4.68
C PRO A 273 -9.11 -28.35 -4.37
N ALA A 274 -8.36 -28.81 -5.38
CA ALA A 274 -6.97 -29.20 -5.21
C ALA A 274 -6.07 -27.99 -4.89
N LEU A 275 -6.27 -26.87 -5.60
CA LEU A 275 -5.52 -25.64 -5.38
C LEU A 275 -5.84 -25.02 -4.02
N ARG A 276 -7.12 -24.97 -3.66
CA ARG A 276 -7.58 -24.52 -2.33
C ARG A 276 -6.94 -25.34 -1.21
N THR A 277 -7.06 -26.67 -1.29
CA THR A 277 -6.50 -27.58 -0.27
C THR A 277 -4.97 -27.43 -0.15
N ALA A 278 -4.27 -27.30 -1.28
CA ALA A 278 -2.82 -27.11 -1.26
C ALA A 278 -2.42 -25.76 -0.65
N THR A 279 -3.18 -24.70 -0.95
CA THR A 279 -3.00 -23.36 -0.40
C THR A 279 -3.19 -23.35 1.11
N GLU A 280 -4.33 -23.86 1.59
CA GLU A 280 -4.66 -23.99 3.02
C GLU A 280 -3.57 -24.78 3.76
N ARG A 281 -3.17 -25.94 3.21
CA ARG A 281 -2.13 -26.79 3.81
C ARG A 281 -0.79 -26.07 3.89
N ALA A 282 -0.39 -25.33 2.87
CA ALA A 282 0.86 -24.59 2.86
C ALA A 282 0.86 -23.47 3.91
N ILE A 283 -0.25 -22.74 4.03
CA ILE A 283 -0.44 -21.72 5.08
C ILE A 283 -0.37 -22.36 6.48
N ASP A 284 -1.09 -23.46 6.70
CA ASP A 284 -1.09 -24.21 7.96
C ASP A 284 0.30 -24.79 8.31
N SER A 285 1.15 -25.01 7.30
CA SER A 285 2.52 -25.50 7.47
C SER A 285 3.52 -24.37 7.76
N GLY A 286 3.07 -23.12 7.82
CA GLY A 286 3.91 -21.96 8.16
C GLY A 286 4.49 -21.22 6.96
N ALA A 287 3.94 -21.39 5.75
CA ALA A 287 4.34 -20.61 4.58
C ALA A 287 3.38 -19.43 4.34
N LEU A 288 3.92 -18.25 3.98
CA LEU A 288 3.13 -17.17 3.43
C LEU A 288 3.03 -17.32 1.91
N ILE A 289 1.81 -17.38 1.38
CA ILE A 289 1.58 -17.40 -0.07
C ILE A 289 1.34 -15.98 -0.55
N VAL A 290 2.08 -15.55 -1.56
CA VAL A 290 1.92 -14.25 -2.23
C VAL A 290 1.55 -14.49 -3.67
N ALA A 291 0.38 -14.00 -4.10
CA ALA A 291 -0.19 -14.36 -5.39
C ALA A 291 -0.68 -13.15 -6.18
N SER A 292 -0.64 -13.29 -7.51
CA SER A 292 -1.10 -12.25 -8.43
C SER A 292 -2.63 -12.14 -8.45
N ALA A 293 -3.15 -10.92 -8.28
CA ALA A 293 -4.55 -10.58 -8.50
C ALA A 293 -4.90 -10.41 -10.00
N GLY A 294 -3.92 -10.53 -10.90
CA GLY A 294 -4.07 -10.53 -12.35
C GLY A 294 -4.09 -9.13 -13.01
N ASP A 295 -3.87 -9.13 -14.33
CA ASP A 295 -3.89 -7.94 -15.20
C ASP A 295 -5.01 -8.02 -16.24
N ARG A 296 -5.61 -6.88 -16.62
CA ARG A 296 -6.69 -6.84 -17.64
C ARG A 296 -6.26 -7.38 -19.01
N GLN A 297 -4.97 -7.34 -19.36
CA GLN A 297 -4.45 -7.91 -20.61
C GLN A 297 -4.64 -9.44 -20.67
N GLN A 298 -4.57 -10.15 -19.53
CA GLN A 298 -4.91 -11.58 -19.45
C GLN A 298 -6.41 -11.86 -19.59
N SER A 299 -7.26 -10.82 -19.54
CA SER A 299 -8.71 -10.92 -19.73
C SER A 299 -9.15 -10.65 -21.18
N GLN A 300 -8.27 -10.18 -22.08
CA GLN A 300 -8.65 -9.74 -23.44
C GLN A 300 -8.85 -10.87 -24.47
N THR A 301 -8.68 -12.13 -24.09
CA THR A 301 -9.09 -13.28 -24.93
C THR A 301 -10.60 -13.53 -24.90
N ARG A 302 -11.39 -12.76 -24.15
CA ARG A 302 -12.85 -12.80 -24.21
C ARG A 302 -13.39 -11.56 -24.90
N THR A 303 -14.31 -11.82 -25.84
CA THR A 303 -15.14 -10.86 -26.55
C THR A 303 -15.49 -9.68 -25.67
N GLN A 304 -15.38 -8.51 -26.28
CA GLN A 304 -15.75 -7.17 -25.84
C GLN A 304 -17.22 -7.11 -25.38
N GLU A 305 -17.56 -7.82 -24.30
CA GLU A 305 -18.89 -7.99 -23.70
C GLU A 305 -18.73 -8.77 -22.37
N ALA A 306 -17.99 -8.18 -21.41
CA ALA A 306 -18.06 -8.56 -20.00
C ALA A 306 -17.56 -7.39 -19.16
N ASP A 307 -18.45 -6.42 -18.93
CA ASP A 307 -18.34 -5.42 -17.86
C ASP A 307 -18.49 -6.07 -16.46
N ASP A 308 -17.88 -7.23 -16.23
CA ASP A 308 -17.84 -7.87 -14.90
C ASP A 308 -16.46 -7.60 -14.28
N GLU A 309 -16.36 -6.43 -13.65
CA GLU A 309 -15.24 -5.95 -12.83
C GLU A 309 -15.04 -6.79 -11.53
N SER A 310 -15.23 -8.11 -11.55
CA SER A 310 -15.17 -8.97 -10.37
C SER A 310 -14.74 -10.42 -10.66
N THR A 311 -13.82 -10.65 -11.61
CA THR A 311 -13.30 -12.01 -11.80
C THR A 311 -12.19 -12.26 -10.78
N GLU A 312 -12.56 -12.91 -9.68
CA GLU A 312 -11.64 -13.50 -8.69
C GLU A 312 -10.50 -14.25 -9.40
N ARG A 313 -9.29 -14.12 -8.86
CA ARG A 313 -8.10 -14.79 -9.39
C ARG A 313 -7.51 -15.70 -8.34
N PHE A 314 -7.23 -16.93 -8.71
CA PHE A 314 -6.73 -17.94 -7.80
C PHE A 314 -5.22 -18.17 -8.02
N PRO A 315 -4.43 -18.34 -6.94
CA PRO A 315 -4.87 -18.50 -5.55
C PRO A 315 -5.08 -17.20 -4.75
N ALA A 316 -4.92 -16.00 -5.34
CA ALA A 316 -5.05 -14.73 -4.62
C ALA A 316 -6.38 -14.53 -3.88
N ALA A 317 -7.48 -15.07 -4.42
CA ALA A 317 -8.82 -15.04 -3.83
C ALA A 317 -9.06 -16.05 -2.69
N TYR A 318 -8.05 -16.82 -2.28
CA TYR A 318 -8.18 -17.71 -1.13
C TYR A 318 -7.80 -17.00 0.17
N ASP A 319 -8.57 -17.27 1.23
CA ASP A 319 -8.31 -16.73 2.57
C ASP A 319 -6.87 -17.04 3.01
N GLY A 320 -6.19 -16.03 3.54
CA GLY A 320 -4.81 -16.14 4.03
C GLY A 320 -3.72 -16.05 2.95
N VAL A 321 -4.09 -15.96 1.67
CA VAL A 321 -3.16 -15.60 0.59
C VAL A 321 -3.05 -14.08 0.51
N LEU A 322 -1.83 -13.57 0.35
CA LEU A 322 -1.58 -12.16 0.13
C LEU A 322 -1.74 -11.83 -1.36
N GLY A 323 -2.86 -11.20 -1.72
CA GLY A 323 -3.19 -10.82 -3.10
C GLY A 323 -2.52 -9.52 -3.54
N VAL A 324 -1.84 -9.53 -4.67
CA VAL A 324 -1.01 -8.41 -5.13
C VAL A 324 -1.41 -7.91 -6.50
N THR A 325 -1.56 -6.59 -6.61
CA THR A 325 -1.79 -5.88 -7.89
C THR A 325 -0.62 -4.97 -8.26
N ALA A 326 -0.53 -4.62 -9.55
CA ALA A 326 0.54 -3.77 -10.08
C ALA A 326 0.11 -2.31 -10.25
N LEU A 327 1.01 -1.41 -9.89
CA LEU A 327 0.93 0.03 -10.19
C LEU A 327 1.84 0.37 -11.37
N ASP A 328 1.48 1.44 -12.08
CA ASP A 328 2.34 2.01 -13.11
C ASP A 328 3.56 2.74 -12.53
N SER A 329 4.43 3.23 -13.42
CA SER A 329 5.65 3.96 -13.03
C SER A 329 5.38 5.25 -12.23
N GLN A 330 4.14 5.75 -12.21
CA GLN A 330 3.72 6.92 -11.43
C GLN A 330 3.02 6.53 -10.12
N GLY A 331 3.00 5.23 -9.77
CA GLY A 331 2.33 4.73 -8.58
C GLY A 331 0.80 4.76 -8.68
N SER A 332 0.24 4.87 -9.89
CA SER A 332 -1.20 4.87 -10.11
C SER A 332 -1.69 3.46 -10.47
N ALA A 333 -2.88 3.11 -9.95
CA ALA A 333 -3.60 1.94 -10.43
C ALA A 333 -4.04 2.23 -11.87
N SER A 334 -3.31 1.68 -12.84
CA SER A 334 -3.59 1.90 -14.25
C SER A 334 -4.97 1.36 -14.63
N GLY A 335 -5.49 1.79 -15.79
CA GLY A 335 -6.65 1.15 -16.42
C GLY A 335 -6.44 -0.35 -16.72
N ALA A 336 -5.23 -0.90 -16.52
CA ALA A 336 -4.92 -2.32 -16.67
C ALA A 336 -5.05 -3.14 -15.37
N ALA A 337 -5.17 -2.54 -14.19
CA ALA A 337 -5.32 -3.28 -12.93
C ALA A 337 -6.73 -3.89 -12.82
N VAL A 338 -6.83 -5.20 -12.58
CA VAL A 338 -8.11 -5.85 -12.25
C VAL A 338 -8.62 -5.23 -10.94
N ARG A 339 -9.94 -4.97 -10.86
CA ARG A 339 -10.59 -4.63 -9.60
C ARG A 339 -11.20 -5.90 -9.05
N ASN A 340 -10.86 -6.27 -7.83
CA ASN A 340 -11.51 -7.35 -7.11
C ASN A 340 -11.33 -7.15 -5.60
N ASP A 341 -12.12 -7.90 -4.83
CA ASP A 341 -12.09 -7.87 -3.36
C ASP A 341 -10.91 -8.63 -2.78
N ASP A 342 -10.11 -9.27 -3.64
CA ASP A 342 -8.97 -10.13 -3.32
C ASP A 342 -7.63 -9.39 -3.38
N ILE A 343 -7.63 -8.07 -3.59
CA ILE A 343 -6.40 -7.26 -3.56
C ILE A 343 -6.09 -6.87 -2.13
N ASP A 344 -4.94 -7.29 -1.61
CA ASP A 344 -4.44 -6.82 -0.32
C ASP A 344 -3.47 -5.66 -0.46
N LEU A 345 -2.61 -5.68 -1.49
CA LEU A 345 -1.51 -4.74 -1.66
C LEU A 345 -1.25 -4.38 -3.11
N ALA A 346 -0.66 -3.22 -3.31
CA ALA A 346 -0.21 -2.74 -4.61
C ALA A 346 1.30 -2.47 -4.64
N VAL A 347 1.96 -2.79 -5.76
CA VAL A 347 3.40 -2.55 -5.95
C VAL A 347 3.67 -1.96 -7.34
N PRO A 348 4.46 -0.90 -7.47
CA PRO A 348 4.93 -0.41 -8.79
C PRO A 348 5.71 -1.49 -9.54
N ALA A 349 5.27 -1.83 -10.75
CA ALA A 349 5.85 -2.94 -11.52
C ALA A 349 5.70 -2.73 -13.04
N GLN A 350 6.14 -1.57 -13.53
CA GLN A 350 6.16 -1.24 -14.96
C GLN A 350 7.57 -0.81 -15.39
N SER A 351 7.97 -1.18 -16.61
CA SER A 351 9.26 -0.82 -17.23
C SER A 351 10.46 -1.10 -16.32
N ALA A 352 10.56 -2.33 -15.85
CA ALA A 352 11.53 -2.72 -14.85
C ALA A 352 12.63 -3.63 -15.45
N PRO A 353 13.92 -3.29 -15.25
CA PRO A 353 15.01 -4.23 -15.43
C PRO A 353 14.84 -5.46 -14.52
N THR A 354 15.03 -6.65 -15.07
CA THR A 354 15.06 -7.93 -14.34
C THR A 354 15.89 -8.96 -15.10
N ALA A 355 16.12 -10.12 -14.48
CA ALA A 355 16.83 -11.23 -15.10
C ALA A 355 16.01 -11.80 -16.26
N PHE A 356 16.67 -12.11 -17.37
CA PHE A 356 16.06 -12.58 -18.60
C PHE A 356 16.74 -13.87 -19.07
N LEU A 357 16.02 -14.98 -18.96
CA LEU A 357 16.48 -16.33 -19.33
C LEU A 357 17.93 -16.57 -18.87
N ASP A 358 18.76 -17.22 -19.67
CA ASP A 358 20.20 -17.38 -19.39
C ASP A 358 21.04 -16.17 -19.88
N ASP A 359 20.39 -15.09 -20.34
CA ASP A 359 20.97 -14.01 -21.14
C ASP A 359 21.23 -12.69 -20.36
N GLY A 360 21.28 -12.74 -19.03
CA GLY A 360 21.52 -11.55 -18.20
C GLY A 360 20.24 -10.76 -17.94
N ASP A 361 20.17 -9.51 -18.40
CA ASP A 361 19.12 -8.55 -18.05
C ASP A 361 18.17 -8.23 -19.20
N CYS A 362 16.91 -7.93 -18.88
CA CYS A 362 16.01 -7.22 -19.80
C CYS A 362 15.04 -6.29 -19.06
N VAL A 363 14.55 -5.26 -19.76
CA VAL A 363 13.41 -4.46 -19.32
C VAL A 363 12.09 -5.13 -19.71
N VAL A 364 11.36 -5.59 -18.71
CA VAL A 364 10.02 -6.18 -18.87
C VAL A 364 8.92 -5.17 -18.54
N ALA A 365 7.67 -5.52 -18.85
CA ALA A 365 6.49 -4.70 -18.52
C ALA A 365 6.54 -3.26 -19.09
N GLN A 366 7.13 -3.06 -20.27
CA GLN A 366 7.33 -1.73 -20.88
C GLN A 366 6.01 -1.04 -21.26
N GLU A 367 5.03 -1.83 -21.72
CA GLU A 367 3.77 -1.30 -22.25
C GLU A 367 2.68 -1.15 -21.18
N SER A 368 2.73 -1.98 -20.13
CA SER A 368 1.72 -2.02 -19.07
C SER A 368 2.31 -2.62 -17.79
N PRO A 369 1.81 -2.24 -16.61
CA PRO A 369 2.22 -2.86 -15.36
C PRO A 369 2.01 -4.37 -15.37
N SER A 370 2.88 -5.10 -14.66
CA SER A 370 2.81 -6.56 -14.55
C SER A 370 2.52 -6.98 -13.11
N SER A 371 1.33 -7.55 -12.88
CA SER A 371 0.94 -8.16 -11.61
C SER A 371 1.87 -9.30 -11.20
N ALA A 372 2.37 -10.10 -12.15
CA ALA A 372 3.36 -11.15 -11.89
C ALA A 372 4.65 -10.58 -11.28
N LEU A 373 5.18 -9.50 -11.86
CA LEU A 373 6.38 -8.84 -11.34
C LEU A 373 6.12 -8.16 -9.98
N ALA A 374 4.97 -7.50 -9.82
CA ALA A 374 4.54 -6.93 -8.54
C ALA A 374 4.46 -7.99 -7.43
N THR A 375 3.96 -9.18 -7.78
CA THR A 375 3.87 -10.34 -6.88
C THR A 375 5.26 -10.80 -6.43
N GLY A 376 6.24 -10.80 -7.35
CA GLY A 376 7.65 -11.05 -7.01
C GLY A 376 8.22 -10.01 -6.03
N TYR A 377 8.03 -8.73 -6.31
CA TYR A 377 8.48 -7.66 -5.40
C TYR A 377 7.83 -7.75 -4.02
N ALA A 378 6.52 -8.01 -3.95
CA ALA A 378 5.83 -8.22 -2.68
C ALA A 378 6.36 -9.46 -1.94
N GLY A 379 6.61 -10.56 -2.66
CA GLY A 379 7.21 -11.77 -2.10
C GLY A 379 8.61 -11.53 -1.51
N ALA A 380 9.41 -10.68 -2.14
CA ALA A 380 10.72 -10.30 -1.63
C ALA A 380 10.63 -9.45 -0.36
N VAL A 381 9.74 -8.47 -0.32
CA VAL A 381 9.51 -7.67 0.90
C VAL A 381 8.94 -8.53 2.02
N ALA A 382 8.07 -9.50 1.70
CA ALA A 382 7.60 -10.50 2.66
C ALA A 382 8.76 -11.35 3.20
N ALA A 383 9.72 -11.73 2.36
CA ALA A 383 10.91 -12.45 2.79
C ALA A 383 11.81 -11.61 3.72
N LEU A 384 11.95 -10.30 3.46
CA LEU A 384 12.62 -9.40 4.41
C LEU A 384 11.92 -9.39 5.77
N VAL A 385 10.59 -9.32 5.78
CA VAL A 385 9.80 -9.37 7.03
C VAL A 385 9.97 -10.70 7.75
N ALA A 386 9.96 -11.82 7.03
CA ALA A 386 10.18 -13.14 7.61
C ALA A 386 11.59 -13.29 8.21
N ALA A 387 12.62 -12.72 7.56
CA ALA A 387 14.00 -12.77 8.05
C ALA A 387 14.20 -11.93 9.32
N ASP A 388 13.58 -10.75 9.41
CA ASP A 388 13.68 -9.87 10.58
C ASP A 388 12.74 -10.29 11.73
N HIS A 389 11.66 -11.01 11.43
CA HIS A 389 10.65 -11.48 12.40
C HIS A 389 10.43 -13.00 12.31
N PRO A 390 11.47 -13.84 12.51
CA PRO A 390 11.39 -15.29 12.32
C PRO A 390 10.50 -16.00 13.36
N ASP A 391 10.24 -15.36 14.50
CA ASP A 391 9.38 -15.87 15.58
C ASP A 391 7.89 -15.62 15.33
N GLU A 392 7.53 -14.91 14.26
CA GLU A 392 6.15 -14.58 13.92
C GLU A 392 5.54 -15.56 12.90
N ALA A 393 4.21 -15.71 12.95
CA ALA A 393 3.51 -16.57 12.00
C ALA A 393 3.33 -15.86 10.64
N PRO A 394 3.12 -16.59 9.54
CA PRO A 394 2.84 -16.01 8.22
C PRO A 394 1.73 -14.95 8.19
N ALA A 395 0.68 -15.15 8.98
CA ALA A 395 -0.42 -14.20 9.10
C ALA A 395 0.03 -12.85 9.72
N ASP A 396 0.99 -12.87 10.65
CA ASP A 396 1.58 -11.65 11.20
C ASP A 396 2.45 -10.93 10.17
N TRP A 397 3.22 -11.67 9.36
CA TRP A 397 3.99 -11.08 8.27
C TRP A 397 3.08 -10.40 7.24
N ALA A 398 2.02 -11.08 6.80
CA ALA A 398 1.01 -10.50 5.91
C ALA A 398 0.36 -9.26 6.54
N TYR A 399 0.02 -9.33 7.83
CA TYR A 399 -0.55 -8.21 8.57
C TYR A 399 0.38 -7.00 8.60
N ARG A 400 1.68 -7.17 8.86
CA ARG A 400 2.67 -6.08 8.82
C ARG A 400 2.69 -5.37 7.47
N LEU A 401 2.69 -6.14 6.38
CA LEU A 401 2.69 -5.60 5.03
C LEU A 401 1.41 -4.79 4.76
N MET A 402 0.24 -5.35 5.08
CA MET A 402 -1.05 -4.69 4.86
C MET A 402 -1.27 -3.48 5.76
N VAL A 403 -1.03 -3.59 7.07
CA VAL A 403 -1.31 -2.53 8.03
C VAL A 403 -0.44 -1.30 7.80
N THR A 404 0.79 -1.49 7.31
CA THR A 404 1.74 -0.38 7.07
C THR A 404 1.76 0.15 5.64
N ALA A 405 1.01 -0.46 4.73
CA ALA A 405 0.92 0.01 3.35
C ALA A 405 0.47 1.47 3.27
N LEU A 406 1.08 2.21 2.34
CA LEU A 406 0.81 3.63 2.13
C LEU A 406 -0.58 3.80 1.50
N ARG A 407 -1.47 4.48 2.24
CA ARG A 407 -2.84 4.83 1.84
C ARG A 407 -3.27 6.16 2.44
N THR A 408 -4.28 6.78 1.84
CA THR A 408 -4.80 8.09 2.28
C THR A 408 -5.60 8.01 3.58
N THR A 409 -6.34 6.92 3.77
CA THR A 409 -7.19 6.71 4.95
C THR A 409 -6.79 5.38 5.60
N PRO A 410 -6.15 5.37 6.80
CA PRO A 410 -5.62 4.14 7.40
C PRO A 410 -6.63 3.00 7.60
N ALA A 411 -7.91 3.31 7.80
CA ALA A 411 -8.98 2.35 8.05
C ALA A 411 -9.71 1.85 6.79
N GLU A 412 -9.42 2.40 5.60
CA GLU A 412 -10.15 2.08 4.38
C GLU A 412 -9.34 1.17 3.46
N TRP A 413 -10.00 0.11 3.00
CA TRP A 413 -9.54 -0.77 1.93
C TRP A 413 -10.14 -0.30 0.59
N SER A 414 -9.45 -0.58 -0.52
CA SER A 414 -9.88 -0.21 -1.87
C SER A 414 -9.80 -1.38 -2.85
N PRO A 415 -10.80 -1.57 -3.75
CA PRO A 415 -10.79 -2.63 -4.76
C PRO A 415 -9.77 -2.43 -5.88
N THR A 416 -8.98 -1.35 -5.85
CA THR A 416 -7.93 -1.09 -6.86
C THR A 416 -6.52 -1.29 -6.33
N VAL A 417 -6.31 -1.13 -5.02
CA VAL A 417 -4.97 -1.14 -4.41
C VAL A 417 -4.92 -1.88 -3.09
N GLY A 418 -6.03 -2.49 -2.68
CA GLY A 418 -6.21 -3.12 -1.39
C GLY A 418 -6.03 -2.15 -0.23
N TRP A 419 -5.16 -2.52 0.69
CA TRP A 419 -4.67 -1.68 1.79
C TRP A 419 -3.63 -0.64 1.32
N GLY A 420 -3.22 -0.63 0.05
CA GLY A 420 -2.39 0.44 -0.52
C GLY A 420 -1.02 -0.02 -0.98
N THR A 421 -0.12 0.94 -1.17
CA THR A 421 1.21 0.65 -1.73
C THR A 421 2.14 0.08 -0.68
N ILE A 422 2.84 -1.01 -1.00
CA ILE A 422 3.77 -1.66 -0.08
C ILE A 422 4.83 -0.68 0.50
N ALA A 423 5.14 -0.81 1.79
CA ALA A 423 6.06 0.06 2.52
C ALA A 423 7.10 -0.76 3.32
N PRO A 424 8.18 -1.24 2.67
CA PRO A 424 9.14 -2.20 3.24
C PRO A 424 9.69 -1.82 4.61
N TYR A 425 10.26 -0.60 4.73
CA TYR A 425 10.84 -0.15 6.00
C TYR A 425 9.79 -0.04 7.11
N SER A 426 8.57 0.42 6.78
CA SER A 426 7.48 0.51 7.74
C SER A 426 7.03 -0.87 8.22
N ALA A 427 6.96 -1.87 7.33
CA ALA A 427 6.58 -3.23 7.69
C ALA A 427 7.60 -3.90 8.63
N LEU A 428 8.90 -3.71 8.37
CA LEU A 428 9.99 -4.21 9.21
C LEU A 428 9.99 -3.56 10.60
N THR A 429 9.80 -2.24 10.65
CA THR A 429 9.88 -1.49 11.92
C THR A 429 8.55 -1.38 12.67
N PHE A 430 7.48 -1.99 12.14
CA PHE A 430 6.17 -1.96 12.77
C PHE A 430 6.18 -2.67 14.12
N ILE A 431 5.50 -2.07 15.09
CA ILE A 431 5.27 -2.68 16.40
C ILE A 431 3.79 -3.03 16.48
N ASN A 432 3.49 -4.33 16.53
CA ASN A 432 2.13 -4.81 16.65
C ASN A 432 1.64 -4.74 18.11
N ASP A 433 1.04 -3.61 18.48
CA ASP A 433 0.41 -3.41 19.80
C ASP A 433 -1.11 -3.70 19.83
N GLY A 434 -1.68 -4.11 18.69
CA GLY A 434 -3.09 -4.42 18.52
C GLY A 434 -4.02 -3.21 18.34
N THR A 435 -3.49 -2.00 18.18
CA THR A 435 -4.29 -0.75 18.10
C THR A 435 -4.31 -0.09 16.71
N ALA A 436 -3.47 -0.55 15.79
CA ALA A 436 -3.38 0.00 14.45
C ALA A 436 -4.71 -0.13 13.67
N LEU A 437 -5.08 0.93 12.96
CA LEU A 437 -6.24 0.94 12.07
C LEU A 437 -5.93 0.19 10.77
N GLY A 438 -6.95 -0.45 10.20
CA GLY A 438 -6.87 -1.10 8.90
C GLY A 438 -7.31 -2.56 8.96
N PRO A 439 -6.51 -3.50 8.41
CA PRO A 439 -6.87 -4.91 8.37
C PRO A 439 -7.09 -5.48 9.77
N GLN A 440 -7.83 -6.58 9.83
CA GLN A 440 -8.03 -7.28 11.09
C GLN A 440 -6.68 -7.87 11.56
N ASN A 441 -6.35 -7.62 12.82
CA ASN A 441 -5.12 -8.12 13.41
C ASN A 441 -5.25 -9.64 13.69
N PRO A 442 -4.31 -10.48 13.21
CA PRO A 442 -4.35 -11.92 13.42
C PRO A 442 -4.22 -12.31 14.90
N ARG A 443 -3.61 -11.46 15.73
CA ARG A 443 -3.50 -11.64 17.20
C ARG A 443 -4.73 -11.13 17.96
N GLY A 444 -5.73 -10.62 17.25
CA GLY A 444 -6.88 -9.93 17.83
C GLY A 444 -6.56 -8.47 18.21
N THR A 445 -7.59 -7.73 18.62
CA THR A 445 -7.43 -6.35 19.09
C THR A 445 -7.14 -6.35 20.58
N ARG A 446 -6.15 -5.56 21.00
CA ARG A 446 -6.00 -5.22 22.42
C ARG A 446 -7.16 -4.30 22.78
N ALA A 447 -7.82 -4.54 23.91
CA ALA A 447 -8.82 -3.60 24.42
C ALA A 447 -8.17 -2.21 24.50
N ALA A 448 -8.72 -1.23 23.77
CA ALA A 448 -8.25 0.14 23.84
C ALA A 448 -8.21 0.54 25.32
N GLU A 449 -7.05 0.99 25.80
CA GLU A 449 -6.93 1.48 27.16
C GLU A 449 -8.03 2.54 27.34
N THR A 450 -8.95 2.30 28.27
CA THR A 450 -10.16 3.11 28.42
C THR A 450 -9.72 4.57 28.52
N VAL A 451 -10.15 5.41 27.57
CA VAL A 451 -9.84 6.84 27.56
C VAL A 451 -10.11 7.34 28.97
N ALA A 452 -9.06 7.82 29.65
CA ALA A 452 -9.20 8.40 30.98
C ALA A 452 -10.39 9.36 30.94
N PRO A 453 -11.34 9.28 31.90
CA PRO A 453 -12.60 10.00 31.79
C PRO A 453 -12.29 11.46 31.50
N ALA A 454 -12.79 11.96 30.38
CA ALA A 454 -12.64 13.35 30.00
C ALA A 454 -13.11 14.16 31.21
N PHE A 455 -12.19 14.91 31.84
CA PHE A 455 -12.58 15.87 32.86
C PHE A 455 -13.67 16.74 32.24
N ALA A 456 -14.85 16.74 32.86
CA ALA A 456 -16.01 17.46 32.36
C ALA A 456 -15.59 18.85 31.88
N ALA A 457 -15.88 19.14 30.62
CA ALA A 457 -15.61 20.46 30.06
C ALA A 457 -16.14 21.51 31.04
N GLN A 458 -15.29 22.50 31.36
CA GLN A 458 -15.65 23.58 32.28
C GLN A 458 -16.99 24.16 31.81
N PRO A 459 -17.99 24.34 32.70
CA PRO A 459 -19.30 24.82 32.31
C PRO A 459 -19.16 26.13 31.55
N GLN A 460 -19.54 26.10 30.27
CA GLN A 460 -19.47 27.27 29.41
C GLN A 460 -20.39 28.36 30.01
N PRO A 461 -19.89 29.58 30.27
CA PRO A 461 -20.67 30.60 30.95
C PRO A 461 -21.94 30.93 30.15
N ASP A 462 -23.10 30.82 30.79
CA ASP A 462 -24.41 31.11 30.20
C ASP A 462 -24.48 32.59 29.76
N PRO A 463 -24.60 32.88 28.45
CA PRO A 463 -24.70 34.26 27.95
C PRO A 463 -26.08 34.89 28.19
N GLY A 464 -27.04 34.15 28.75
CA GLY A 464 -28.41 34.57 29.03
C GLY A 464 -28.53 35.92 29.76
N PRO A 465 -27.77 36.19 30.84
CA PRO A 465 -27.85 37.46 31.57
C PRO A 465 -27.39 38.66 30.72
N GLN A 466 -26.30 38.51 29.96
CA GLN A 466 -25.78 39.57 29.10
C GLN A 466 -26.72 39.85 27.91
N ARG A 467 -27.34 38.80 27.35
CA ARG A 467 -28.31 38.94 26.26
C ARG A 467 -29.59 39.64 26.71
N ARG A 468 -30.05 39.37 27.93
CA ARG A 468 -31.21 40.04 28.55
C ARG A 468 -30.92 41.52 28.88
N GLN A 469 -29.73 41.84 29.37
CA GLN A 469 -29.33 43.22 29.63
C GLN A 469 -29.24 44.06 28.34
N ARG A 470 -28.70 43.49 27.25
CA ARG A 470 -28.65 44.18 25.95
C ARG A 470 -30.06 44.45 25.39
N LEU A 471 -30.97 43.47 25.46
CA LEU A 471 -32.36 43.67 25.02
C LEU A 471 -33.07 44.75 25.85
N ALA A 472 -32.95 44.71 27.18
CA ALA A 472 -33.55 45.72 28.06
C ALA A 472 -33.02 47.13 27.77
N GLY A 473 -31.72 47.27 27.50
CA GLY A 473 -31.10 48.54 27.10
C GLY A 473 -31.66 49.08 25.79
N THR A 474 -31.82 48.23 24.77
CA THR A 474 -32.37 48.64 23.46
C THR A 474 -33.84 49.07 23.54
N VAL A 475 -34.67 48.39 24.32
CA VAL A 475 -36.08 48.76 24.52
C VAL A 475 -36.20 50.06 25.32
N GLY A 476 -35.36 50.25 26.34
CA GLY A 476 -35.33 51.48 27.13
C GLY A 476 -34.93 52.71 26.30
N LEU A 477 -33.89 52.59 25.46
CA LEU A 477 -33.45 53.65 24.55
C LEU A 477 -34.53 53.98 23.51
N GLY A 478 -35.14 52.97 22.88
CA GLY A 478 -36.21 53.15 21.90
C GLY A 478 -37.45 53.85 22.50
N GLY A 479 -37.84 53.46 23.72
CA GLY A 479 -38.95 54.08 24.45
C GLY A 479 -38.69 55.55 24.79
N ALA A 480 -37.48 55.88 25.24
CA ALA A 480 -37.11 57.26 25.55
C ALA A 480 -37.15 58.17 24.30
N THR A 481 -36.64 57.70 23.16
CA THR A 481 -36.72 58.44 21.89
C THR A 481 -38.16 58.70 21.44
N LEU A 482 -39.04 57.70 21.53
CA LEU A 482 -40.45 57.87 21.15
C LEU A 482 -41.17 58.88 22.05
N LEU A 483 -40.86 58.89 23.34
CA LEU A 483 -41.44 59.83 24.30
C LEU A 483 -40.98 61.27 24.04
N THR A 484 -39.70 61.46 23.70
CA THR A 484 -39.19 62.79 23.31
C THR A 484 -39.82 63.30 22.01
N LEU A 485 -39.99 62.44 21.01
CA LEU A 485 -40.67 62.80 19.75
C LEU A 485 -42.15 63.17 19.97
N ALA A 486 -42.86 62.44 20.83
CA ALA A 486 -44.24 62.75 21.18
C ALA A 486 -44.37 64.10 21.92
N LEU A 487 -43.43 64.39 22.84
CA LEU A 487 -43.38 65.68 23.54
C LEU A 487 -43.12 66.85 22.59
N VAL A 488 -42.19 66.70 21.64
CA VAL A 488 -41.90 67.73 20.62
C VAL A 488 -43.11 67.94 19.70
N ALA A 489 -43.80 66.88 19.29
CA ALA A 489 -45.01 66.98 18.48
C ALA A 489 -46.17 67.67 19.24
N SER A 490 -46.25 67.51 20.56
CA SER A 490 -47.28 68.14 21.41
C SER A 490 -47.07 69.64 21.64
N GLN A 491 -45.87 70.16 21.36
CA GLN A 491 -45.51 71.58 21.51
C GLN A 491 -45.71 72.41 20.22
N ALA A 492 -46.17 71.79 19.13
CA ALA A 492 -46.47 72.52 17.90
C ALA A 492 -47.67 73.49 18.12
N PRO A 493 -47.50 74.80 17.88
CA PRO A 493 -48.53 75.79 18.18
C PRO A 493 -49.75 75.63 17.27
N ARG A 494 -50.94 75.52 17.88
CA ARG A 494 -52.23 75.65 17.21
C ARG A 494 -52.33 77.05 16.58
N ARG A 495 -52.12 77.17 15.28
CA ARG A 495 -52.50 78.39 14.54
C ARG A 495 -54.02 78.47 14.48
N ALA A 496 -54.59 79.30 15.34
CA ALA A 496 -55.99 79.69 15.29
C ALA A 496 -56.23 80.70 14.15
N ASN A 497 -57.24 80.42 13.33
CA ASN A 497 -57.81 81.34 12.36
C ASN A 497 -58.40 82.58 13.06
N ALA A 498 -58.17 83.76 12.50
CA ALA A 498 -58.95 84.96 12.84
C ALA A 498 -59.39 85.70 11.56
N HIS A 499 -60.71 85.81 11.42
CA HIS A 499 -61.43 86.60 10.43
C HIS A 499 -61.18 88.11 10.57
N THR A 500 -61.13 88.83 9.45
CA THR A 500 -61.51 90.25 9.39
C THR A 500 -62.38 90.51 8.16
N THR A 501 -63.63 90.90 8.43
CA THR A 501 -64.61 91.47 7.51
C THR A 501 -64.28 92.94 7.22
N LYS A 502 -64.41 93.38 5.96
CA LYS A 502 -64.88 94.74 5.67
C LYS A 502 -65.55 94.84 4.30
N LYS A 503 -66.61 95.64 4.31
CA LYS A 503 -67.78 95.80 3.45
C LYS A 503 -67.56 97.00 2.51
N GLY A 504 -68.15 96.99 1.32
CA GLY A 504 -68.54 98.24 0.62
C GLY A 504 -68.16 98.34 -0.86
N GLU A 505 -69.13 98.01 -1.70
CA GLU A 505 -69.37 98.42 -3.09
C GLU A 505 -69.22 99.95 -3.33
N PRO A 506 -69.07 100.43 -4.59
CA PRO A 506 -70.28 100.78 -5.33
C PRO A 506 -70.27 100.52 -6.85
N HIS A 507 -71.49 100.50 -7.37
CA HIS A 507 -71.94 100.41 -8.76
C HIS A 507 -71.49 101.55 -9.70
N ALA A 508 -71.45 101.15 -10.99
CA ALA A 508 -71.93 101.82 -12.21
C ALA A 508 -71.01 102.83 -12.95
N ARG A 509 -70.66 102.46 -14.20
CA ARG A 509 -71.26 103.04 -15.40
C ARG A 509 -71.26 102.07 -16.57
#